data_AF-A0A0U2P2L1-F1
#
_entry.id   AF-A0A0U2P2L1-F1
#
_cell.length_a   1.000
_cell.length_b   1.000
_cell.length_c   1.000
_cell.angle_alpha   90.00
_cell.angle_beta   90.00
_cell.angle_gamma   90.00
#
_symmetry.space_group_name_H-M   'P 1'
#
loop_
_entity.id
_entity.type
_entity.pdbx_description
1 polymer ?
#
loop_
_entity_poly.entity_id
_entity_poly.type
_entity_poly.pdbx_seq_one_letter_code
_entity_poly.pdbx_strand_id
1 'polypeptide(L)'
;IPSTNMAPHNLGEIIDGICAQIDRPSITIPELTKHIKGPDFPTGCTICGVEGIKQYFATGRGSLKVRGKIGLEEVRGGREQIVVTEIPYGVNRAVLVERIAELVNEKTPGLTEITAVRDESDENTRVVIEVKRDAVPKVVINNLFKLTQLESSFAVNMLAIDHGRPKTLNLKELINCYIEHRREVVLRRTRFDLKKAEERAETLEGFLITLGNLDDFIRIIRSSANRDEAKIKLLAFDFTRATVENLGVLIRNEARLTNGRYGLSETQVNAILDMRL
;
A
#
# COMPACT_ATOMS: atom_id res chain seq x y z
N ILE A 1 -4.80 -1.72 -27.17
CA ILE A 1 -4.18 -2.26 -25.94
C ILE A 1 -5.25 -2.22 -24.86
N PRO A 2 -5.57 -3.31 -24.15
CA PRO A 2 -6.54 -3.25 -23.06
C PRO A 2 -6.02 -2.27 -22.00
N SER A 3 -6.74 -1.17 -21.77
CA SER A 3 -6.33 -0.10 -20.85
C SER A 3 -6.82 -0.42 -19.44
N THR A 4 -5.94 -0.34 -18.45
CA THR A 4 -6.32 -0.43 -17.04
C THR A 4 -6.91 0.89 -16.57
N ASN A 5 -7.94 0.84 -15.73
CA ASN A 5 -8.49 2.02 -15.08
C ASN A 5 -9.11 1.62 -13.73
N MET A 6 -8.43 1.91 -12.64
CA MET A 6 -8.87 1.55 -11.28
C MET A 6 -9.31 2.79 -10.53
N ALA A 7 -10.47 2.73 -9.89
CA ALA A 7 -10.94 3.82 -9.04
C ALA A 7 -10.12 3.84 -7.73
N PRO A 8 -9.80 5.02 -7.16
CA PRO A 8 -9.22 5.14 -5.83
C PRO A 8 -10.19 4.68 -4.73
N HIS A 9 -9.66 4.22 -3.62
CA HIS A 9 -10.41 3.72 -2.46
C HIS A 9 -9.83 4.25 -1.15
N ASN A 10 -10.67 4.27 -0.12
CA ASN A 10 -10.25 4.65 1.21
C ASN A 10 -9.27 3.61 1.79
N LEU A 11 -8.13 4.07 2.29
CA LEU A 11 -7.08 3.18 2.80
C LEU A 11 -7.55 2.34 3.99
N GLY A 12 -8.31 2.93 4.92
CA GLY A 12 -8.82 2.22 6.09
C GLY A 12 -9.77 1.08 5.70
N GLU A 13 -10.74 1.38 4.82
CA GLU A 13 -11.69 0.39 4.31
C GLU A 13 -11.00 -0.77 3.57
N ILE A 14 -9.97 -0.47 2.78
CA ILE A 14 -9.17 -1.49 2.09
C ILE A 14 -8.41 -2.37 3.08
N ILE A 15 -7.78 -1.79 4.11
CA ILE A 15 -7.10 -2.55 5.16
C ILE A 15 -8.09 -3.45 5.91
N ASP A 16 -9.26 -2.93 6.27
CA ASP A 16 -10.31 -3.71 6.93
C ASP A 16 -10.76 -4.90 6.07
N GLY A 17 -10.93 -4.69 4.76
CA GLY A 17 -11.26 -5.76 3.81
C GLY A 17 -10.15 -6.80 3.66
N ILE A 18 -8.88 -6.38 3.67
CA ILE A 18 -7.72 -7.27 3.65
C ILE A 18 -7.70 -8.13 4.93
N CYS A 19 -7.82 -7.52 6.11
CA CYS A 19 -7.86 -8.22 7.39
C CYS A 19 -9.01 -9.23 7.44
N ALA A 20 -10.21 -8.83 7.03
CA ALA A 20 -11.38 -9.72 6.98
C ALA A 20 -11.14 -10.96 6.08
N GLN A 21 -10.44 -10.79 4.96
CA GLN A 21 -10.09 -11.91 4.08
C GLN A 21 -8.96 -12.79 4.62
N ILE A 22 -8.01 -12.21 5.37
CA ILE A 22 -6.99 -12.98 6.09
C ILE A 22 -7.65 -13.88 7.14
N ASP A 23 -8.56 -13.32 7.94
CA ASP A 23 -9.25 -14.05 9.01
C ASP A 23 -10.21 -15.12 8.46
N ARG A 24 -10.87 -14.83 7.34
CA ARG A 24 -11.77 -15.77 6.66
C ARG A 24 -11.52 -15.79 5.14
N PRO A 25 -10.63 -16.67 4.63
CA PRO A 25 -10.31 -16.75 3.21
C PRO A 25 -11.51 -17.06 2.29
N SER A 26 -12.55 -17.70 2.84
CA SER A 26 -13.79 -18.00 2.13
C SER A 26 -14.76 -16.83 2.03
N ILE A 27 -14.44 -15.66 2.61
CA ILE A 27 -15.30 -14.46 2.56
C ILE A 27 -15.74 -14.14 1.13
N THR A 28 -17.01 -13.81 0.97
CA THR A 28 -17.62 -13.51 -0.33
C THR A 28 -17.51 -12.03 -0.68
N ILE A 29 -17.65 -11.68 -1.96
CA ILE A 29 -17.61 -10.28 -2.40
C ILE A 29 -18.70 -9.43 -1.73
N PRO A 30 -19.97 -9.88 -1.59
CA PRO A 30 -20.98 -9.12 -0.84
C PRO A 30 -20.63 -8.88 0.63
N GLU A 31 -19.90 -9.80 1.27
CA GLU A 31 -19.41 -9.61 2.63
C GLU A 31 -18.24 -8.62 2.67
N LEU A 32 -17.32 -8.68 1.70
CA LEU A 32 -16.24 -7.71 1.56
C LEU A 32 -16.77 -6.28 1.34
N THR A 33 -17.91 -6.12 0.66
CA THR A 33 -18.55 -4.81 0.47
C THR A 33 -19.02 -4.15 1.78
N LYS A 34 -19.16 -4.93 2.87
CA LYS A 34 -19.45 -4.36 4.19
C LYS A 34 -18.25 -3.62 4.78
N HIS A 35 -17.04 -3.99 4.35
CA HIS A 35 -15.78 -3.36 4.75
C HIS A 35 -15.37 -2.29 3.74
N ILE A 36 -15.44 -2.61 2.44
CA ILE A 36 -15.07 -1.73 1.33
C ILE A 36 -16.35 -1.27 0.62
N LYS A 37 -16.82 -0.07 0.95
CA LYS A 37 -18.15 0.39 0.52
C LYS A 37 -18.18 0.78 -0.95
N GLY A 38 -17.06 1.25 -1.47
CA GLY A 38 -16.95 1.79 -2.81
C GLY A 38 -15.69 2.62 -2.97
N PRO A 39 -15.55 3.29 -4.12
CA PRO A 39 -14.43 4.19 -4.35
C PRO A 39 -14.53 5.47 -3.51
N ASP A 40 -13.37 6.02 -3.19
CA ASP A 40 -13.19 7.26 -2.45
C ASP A 40 -12.27 8.16 -3.28
N PHE A 41 -12.87 8.99 -4.13
CA PHE A 41 -12.11 9.83 -5.05
C PHE A 41 -11.45 10.98 -4.30
N PRO A 42 -10.18 11.33 -4.61
CA PRO A 42 -9.49 12.43 -3.93
C PRO A 42 -10.13 13.79 -4.21
N THR A 43 -10.94 13.91 -5.27
CA THR A 43 -11.71 15.12 -5.59
C THR A 43 -13.08 15.16 -4.87
N GLY A 44 -13.35 14.20 -3.98
CA GLY A 44 -14.64 14.02 -3.32
C GLY A 44 -15.69 13.47 -4.30
N CYS A 45 -16.68 14.31 -4.59
CA CYS A 45 -17.85 14.06 -5.42
C CYS A 45 -18.90 13.14 -4.80
N THR A 46 -19.99 12.96 -5.55
CA THR A 46 -21.06 12.02 -5.23
C THR A 46 -21.08 10.93 -6.28
N ILE A 47 -21.07 9.67 -5.84
CA ILE A 47 -21.28 8.53 -6.71
C ILE A 47 -22.79 8.27 -6.80
N CYS A 48 -23.32 8.26 -8.01
CA CYS A 48 -24.74 8.09 -8.27
C CYS A 48 -25.08 6.60 -8.44
N GLY A 49 -25.52 5.97 -7.34
CA GLY A 49 -25.96 4.57 -7.31
C GLY A 49 -24.84 3.59 -7.01
N VAL A 50 -25.22 2.38 -6.58
CA VAL A 50 -24.30 1.34 -6.10
C VAL A 50 -24.11 0.18 -7.08
N GLU A 51 -24.89 0.13 -8.15
CA GLU A 51 -24.90 -1.03 -9.05
C GLU A 51 -23.58 -1.17 -9.81
N GLY A 52 -23.03 -0.05 -10.29
CA GLY A 52 -21.70 -0.04 -10.91
C GLY A 52 -20.61 -0.54 -9.95
N ILE A 53 -20.72 -0.23 -8.65
CA ILE A 53 -19.80 -0.68 -7.60
C ILE A 53 -19.85 -2.20 -7.46
N LYS A 54 -21.06 -2.75 -7.28
CA LYS A 54 -21.27 -4.19 -7.20
C LYS A 54 -20.74 -4.92 -8.43
N GLN A 55 -20.98 -4.36 -9.61
CA GLN A 55 -20.55 -4.94 -10.88
C GLN A 55 -19.03 -5.04 -10.98
N TYR A 56 -18.30 -3.95 -10.71
CA TYR A 56 -16.84 -3.99 -10.82
C TYR A 56 -16.21 -4.78 -9.68
N PHE A 57 -16.78 -4.75 -8.46
CA PHE A 57 -16.34 -5.63 -7.39
C PHE A 57 -16.46 -7.11 -7.76
N ALA A 58 -17.53 -7.52 -8.43
CA ALA A 58 -17.77 -8.91 -8.82
C ALA A 58 -16.95 -9.36 -10.05
N THR A 59 -16.75 -8.48 -11.03
CA THR A 59 -16.24 -8.87 -12.36
C THR A 59 -14.92 -8.24 -12.76
N GLY A 60 -14.44 -7.25 -12.00
CA GLY A 60 -13.33 -6.41 -12.41
C GLY A 60 -13.70 -5.27 -13.35
N ARG A 61 -14.97 -5.18 -13.82
CA ARG A 61 -15.42 -4.15 -14.77
C ARG A 61 -16.75 -3.54 -14.35
N GLY A 62 -16.90 -2.24 -14.55
CA GLY A 62 -18.16 -1.54 -14.27
C GLY A 62 -18.08 -0.07 -14.63
N SER A 63 -19.22 0.61 -14.61
CA SER A 63 -19.30 2.04 -14.87
C SER A 63 -19.93 2.75 -13.68
N LEU A 64 -19.28 3.81 -13.21
CA LEU A 64 -19.73 4.62 -12.10
C LEU A 64 -20.16 5.98 -12.61
N LYS A 65 -21.38 6.41 -12.30
CA LYS A 65 -21.76 7.81 -12.50
C LYS A 65 -21.19 8.64 -11.34
N VAL A 66 -20.37 9.63 -11.65
CA VAL A 66 -19.72 10.52 -10.69
C VAL A 66 -20.20 11.94 -10.94
N ARG A 67 -20.65 12.61 -9.89
CA ARG A 67 -21.27 13.93 -9.95
C ARG A 67 -20.55 14.90 -9.01
N GLY A 68 -20.19 16.07 -9.53
CA GLY A 68 -19.62 17.15 -8.72
C GLY A 68 -20.60 17.66 -7.66
N LYS A 69 -20.08 18.27 -6.59
CA LYS A 69 -20.92 18.91 -5.58
C LYS A 69 -21.22 20.34 -5.94
N ILE A 70 -22.48 20.70 -5.80
CA ILE A 70 -23.02 22.00 -6.14
C ILE A 70 -23.86 22.51 -4.97
N GLY A 71 -23.66 23.76 -4.59
CA GLY A 71 -24.48 24.51 -3.66
C GLY A 71 -25.19 25.69 -4.34
N LEU A 72 -26.16 26.26 -3.63
CA LEU A 72 -26.77 27.54 -3.96
C LEU A 72 -26.37 28.55 -2.89
N GLU A 73 -25.99 29.75 -3.31
CA GLU A 73 -25.68 30.88 -2.44
C GLU A 73 -26.55 32.08 -2.83
N GLU A 74 -27.10 32.77 -1.84
CA GLU A 74 -27.78 34.05 -2.06
C GLU A 74 -26.78 35.21 -2.06
N VAL A 75 -26.91 36.08 -3.05
CA VAL A 75 -26.08 37.28 -3.24
C VAL A 75 -26.93 38.52 -2.96
N ARG A 76 -26.27 39.62 -2.58
CA ARG A 76 -26.93 40.91 -2.33
C ARG A 76 -27.87 41.30 -3.46
N GLY A 77 -29.08 41.73 -3.10
CA GLY A 77 -30.12 42.10 -4.07
C GLY A 77 -31.06 40.95 -4.47
N GLY A 78 -31.03 39.82 -3.76
CA GLY A 78 -31.94 38.70 -3.96
C GLY A 78 -31.67 37.93 -5.26
N ARG A 79 -30.40 37.87 -5.66
CA ARG A 79 -29.95 37.02 -6.78
C ARG A 79 -29.35 35.75 -6.19
N GLU A 80 -29.62 34.61 -6.81
CA GLU A 80 -28.98 33.35 -6.45
C GLU A 80 -27.78 33.09 -7.38
N GLN A 81 -26.76 32.42 -6.85
CA GLN A 81 -25.65 31.90 -7.62
C GLN A 81 -25.47 30.40 -7.35
N ILE A 82 -25.06 29.67 -8.38
CA ILE A 82 -24.73 28.25 -8.30
C ILE A 82 -23.22 28.15 -8.05
N VAL A 83 -22.81 27.43 -7.02
CA VAL A 83 -21.41 27.27 -6.65
C VAL A 83 -21.00 25.81 -6.71
N VAL A 84 -20.06 25.48 -7.59
CA VAL A 84 -19.47 24.15 -7.70
C VAL A 84 -18.26 24.07 -6.76
N THR A 85 -18.32 23.14 -5.80
CA THR A 85 -17.27 22.96 -4.79
C THR A 85 -16.40 21.73 -5.03
N GLU A 86 -16.89 20.75 -5.80
CA GLU A 86 -16.16 19.53 -6.13
C GLU A 86 -16.46 19.14 -7.58
N ILE A 87 -15.44 18.68 -8.33
CA ILE A 87 -15.57 18.25 -9.73
C ILE A 87 -15.20 16.77 -9.89
N PRO A 88 -15.85 16.03 -10.82
CA PRO A 88 -15.57 14.61 -10.98
C PRO A 88 -14.10 14.28 -11.23
N TYR A 89 -13.66 13.12 -10.74
CA TYR A 89 -12.28 12.67 -10.88
C TYR A 89 -11.86 12.54 -12.35
N GLY A 90 -10.69 13.08 -12.69
CA GLY A 90 -10.16 13.09 -14.07
C GLY A 90 -10.74 14.19 -14.97
N VAL A 91 -11.66 15.03 -14.47
CA VAL A 91 -12.16 16.20 -15.20
C VAL A 91 -11.24 17.39 -14.97
N ASN A 92 -10.87 18.09 -16.04
CA ASN A 92 -10.11 19.33 -15.95
C ASN A 92 -11.07 20.51 -15.68
N ARG A 93 -10.80 21.27 -14.61
CA ARG A 93 -11.62 22.41 -14.19
C ARG A 93 -11.72 23.50 -15.26
N ALA A 94 -10.60 23.89 -15.87
CA ALA A 94 -10.58 24.94 -16.88
C ALA A 94 -11.40 24.54 -18.12
N VAL A 95 -11.25 23.28 -18.57
CA VAL A 95 -12.02 22.74 -19.69
C VAL A 95 -13.51 22.67 -19.36
N LEU A 96 -13.88 22.33 -18.12
CA LEU A 96 -15.28 22.35 -17.68
C LEU A 96 -15.86 23.77 -17.74
N VAL A 97 -15.13 24.76 -17.23
CA VAL A 97 -15.54 26.18 -17.24
C VAL A 97 -15.68 26.72 -18.66
N GLU A 98 -14.69 26.46 -19.51
CA GLU A 98 -14.71 26.82 -20.94
C GLU A 98 -15.92 26.22 -21.64
N ARG A 99 -16.20 24.92 -21.40
CA ARG A 99 -17.36 24.25 -21.98
C ARG A 99 -18.69 24.84 -21.53
N ILE A 100 -18.80 25.26 -20.26
CA ILE A 100 -20.02 25.95 -19.79
C ILE A 100 -20.16 27.29 -20.51
N ALA A 101 -19.08 28.07 -20.63
CA ALA A 101 -19.10 29.37 -21.32
C ALA A 101 -19.49 29.24 -22.81
N GLU A 102 -18.97 28.22 -23.51
CA GLU A 102 -19.36 27.88 -24.88
C GLU A 102 -20.88 27.64 -24.98
N LEU A 103 -21.42 26.75 -24.14
CA LEU A 103 -22.84 26.38 -24.18
C LEU A 103 -23.76 27.58 -23.90
N VAL A 104 -23.32 28.51 -23.05
CA VAL A 104 -24.04 29.77 -22.77
C VAL A 104 -24.00 30.70 -23.99
N ASN A 105 -22.84 30.86 -24.63
CA ASN A 105 -22.69 31.68 -25.83
C ASN A 105 -23.51 31.14 -27.02
N GLU A 106 -23.60 29.82 -27.16
CA GLU A 106 -24.43 29.12 -28.15
C GLU A 106 -25.94 29.20 -27.85
N LYS A 107 -26.33 29.81 -26.71
CA LYS A 107 -27.72 29.89 -26.23
C LYS A 107 -28.38 28.51 -26.10
N THR A 108 -27.62 27.53 -25.63
CA THR A 108 -28.11 26.15 -25.46
C THR A 108 -29.35 26.14 -24.56
N PRO A 109 -30.45 25.47 -24.96
CA PRO A 109 -31.66 25.39 -24.17
C PRO A 109 -31.39 24.91 -22.74
N GLY A 110 -31.88 25.66 -21.76
CA GLY A 110 -31.71 25.33 -20.34
C GLY A 110 -30.45 25.89 -19.68
N LEU A 111 -29.58 26.57 -20.44
CA LEU A 111 -28.40 27.30 -19.94
C LEU A 111 -28.43 28.81 -20.30
N THR A 112 -29.47 29.26 -21.00
CA THR A 112 -29.69 30.68 -21.38
C THR A 112 -29.89 31.62 -20.19
N GLU A 113 -30.13 31.05 -19.02
CA GLU A 113 -30.34 31.79 -17.77
C GLU A 113 -29.05 32.07 -17.01
N ILE A 114 -27.91 31.56 -17.48
CA ILE A 114 -26.59 31.87 -16.93
C ILE A 114 -26.14 33.23 -17.47
N THR A 115 -25.76 34.14 -16.57
CA THR A 115 -25.26 35.48 -16.93
C THR A 115 -23.75 35.56 -16.94
N ALA A 116 -23.08 34.80 -16.08
CA ALA A 116 -21.63 34.76 -15.98
C ALA A 116 -21.14 33.44 -15.38
N VAL A 117 -19.93 33.04 -15.75
CA VAL A 117 -19.21 31.91 -15.15
C VAL A 117 -17.83 32.43 -14.75
N ARG A 118 -17.43 32.17 -13.50
CA ARG A 118 -16.11 32.56 -12.97
C ARG A 118 -15.48 31.38 -12.24
N ASP A 119 -14.21 31.14 -12.52
CA ASP A 119 -13.38 30.27 -11.69
C ASP A 119 -12.77 31.12 -10.57
N GLU A 120 -13.29 30.99 -9.35
CA GLU A 120 -12.81 31.66 -8.13
C GLU A 120 -12.01 30.68 -7.25
N SER A 121 -11.48 29.61 -7.85
CA SER A 121 -10.76 28.58 -7.13
C SER A 121 -9.33 28.99 -6.78
N ASP A 122 -8.89 28.58 -5.59
CA ASP A 122 -7.51 28.61 -5.12
C ASP A 122 -6.99 27.17 -4.93
N GLU A 123 -6.63 26.80 -3.70
CA GLU A 123 -6.40 25.41 -3.26
C GLU A 123 -7.70 24.59 -3.30
N ASN A 124 -8.85 25.22 -3.06
CA ASN A 124 -10.17 24.59 -3.10
C ASN A 124 -10.89 24.94 -4.40
N THR A 125 -11.67 23.99 -4.91
CA THR A 125 -12.50 24.25 -6.10
C THR A 125 -13.67 25.15 -5.73
N ARG A 126 -13.82 26.27 -6.44
CA ARG A 126 -14.97 27.16 -6.34
C ARG A 126 -15.27 27.80 -7.71
N VAL A 127 -16.11 27.14 -8.49
CA VAL A 127 -16.62 27.71 -9.74
C VAL A 127 -17.99 28.34 -9.48
N VAL A 128 -18.10 29.64 -9.74
CA VAL A 128 -19.32 30.43 -9.54
C VAL A 128 -20.04 30.61 -10.86
N ILE A 129 -21.32 30.26 -10.89
CA ILE A 129 -22.20 30.41 -12.03
C ILE A 129 -23.35 31.33 -11.60
N GLU A 130 -23.35 32.54 -12.13
CA GLU A 130 -24.41 33.51 -11.87
C GLU A 130 -25.60 33.24 -12.79
N VAL A 131 -26.80 33.30 -12.22
CA VAL A 131 -28.05 33.14 -12.97
C VAL A 131 -28.90 34.41 -12.92
N LYS A 132 -29.79 34.57 -13.90
CA LYS A 132 -30.77 35.67 -13.90
C LYS A 132 -31.70 35.60 -12.70
N ARG A 133 -32.28 36.74 -12.33
CA ARG A 133 -33.13 36.88 -11.13
C ARG A 133 -34.40 36.02 -11.17
N ASP A 134 -34.93 35.78 -12.36
CA ASP A 134 -36.14 35.00 -12.65
C ASP A 134 -35.83 33.54 -13.05
N ALA A 135 -34.55 33.15 -13.05
CA ALA A 135 -34.13 31.80 -13.35
C ALA A 135 -34.56 30.83 -12.24
N VAL A 136 -34.78 29.57 -12.60
CA VAL A 136 -34.98 28.47 -11.64
C VAL A 136 -33.66 27.70 -11.52
N PRO A 137 -32.85 27.90 -10.46
CA PRO A 137 -31.49 27.34 -10.40
C PRO A 137 -31.43 25.82 -10.52
N LYS A 138 -32.44 25.12 -9.99
CA LYS A 138 -32.55 23.66 -10.09
C LYS A 138 -32.62 23.17 -11.54
N VAL A 139 -33.26 23.93 -12.44
CA VAL A 139 -33.33 23.59 -13.87
C VAL A 139 -31.95 23.75 -14.51
N VAL A 140 -31.26 24.85 -14.21
CA VAL A 140 -29.90 25.11 -14.69
C VAL A 140 -28.95 24.02 -14.21
N ILE A 141 -28.97 23.67 -12.92
CA ILE A 141 -28.16 22.59 -12.32
C ILE A 141 -28.38 21.26 -13.04
N ASN A 142 -29.63 20.88 -13.30
CA ASN A 142 -29.94 19.63 -14.00
C ASN A 142 -29.41 19.64 -15.45
N ASN A 143 -29.45 20.78 -16.13
CA ASN A 143 -28.89 20.90 -17.47
C ASN A 143 -27.36 20.91 -17.46
N LEU A 144 -26.72 21.52 -16.45
CA LEU A 144 -25.26 21.45 -16.26
C LEU A 144 -24.81 19.99 -16.10
N PHE A 145 -25.48 19.18 -15.28
CA PHE A 145 -25.15 17.75 -15.17
C PHE A 145 -25.36 16.99 -16.50
N LYS A 146 -26.38 17.32 -17.28
CA LYS A 146 -26.66 16.61 -18.54
C LYS A 146 -25.72 16.98 -19.69
N LEU A 147 -25.29 18.24 -19.75
CA LEU A 147 -24.63 18.83 -20.92
C LEU A 147 -23.13 19.04 -20.73
N THR A 148 -22.62 18.83 -19.52
CA THR A 148 -21.20 19.08 -19.17
C THR A 148 -20.61 17.90 -18.40
N GLN A 149 -19.30 17.91 -18.21
CA GLN A 149 -18.60 16.89 -17.42
C GLN A 149 -18.78 17.06 -15.91
N LEU A 150 -19.69 17.92 -15.45
CA LEU A 150 -20.04 18.06 -14.04
C LEU A 150 -20.77 16.82 -13.50
N GLU A 151 -21.41 16.04 -14.38
CA GLU A 151 -21.65 14.62 -14.18
C GLU A 151 -20.92 13.84 -15.28
N SER A 152 -20.12 12.86 -14.90
CA SER A 152 -19.36 12.03 -15.84
C SER A 152 -19.45 10.55 -15.46
N SER A 153 -19.02 9.68 -16.37
CA SER A 153 -18.94 8.24 -16.11
C SER A 153 -17.48 7.82 -15.96
N PHE A 154 -17.15 7.19 -14.84
CA PHE A 154 -15.85 6.56 -14.60
C PHE A 154 -15.96 5.07 -14.92
N ALA A 155 -15.33 4.64 -16.03
CA ALA A 155 -15.32 3.25 -16.46
C ALA A 155 -14.19 2.49 -15.76
N VAL A 156 -14.55 1.65 -14.78
CA VAL A 156 -13.60 0.80 -14.05
C VAL A 156 -13.24 -0.41 -14.89
N ASN A 157 -11.94 -0.66 -15.03
CA ASN A 157 -11.36 -1.89 -15.57
C ASN A 157 -10.15 -2.29 -14.71
N MET A 158 -10.36 -3.22 -13.79
CA MET A 158 -9.36 -3.74 -12.86
C MET A 158 -8.45 -4.77 -13.54
N LEU A 159 -7.66 -4.28 -14.49
CA LEU A 159 -6.66 -5.05 -15.23
C LEU A 159 -5.29 -4.88 -14.57
N ALA A 160 -4.65 -5.99 -14.20
CA ALA A 160 -3.32 -6.03 -13.60
C ALA A 160 -2.45 -7.11 -14.23
N ILE A 161 -1.14 -7.06 -13.99
CA ILE A 161 -0.22 -8.13 -14.34
C ILE A 161 -0.13 -9.10 -13.16
N ASP A 162 -0.54 -10.34 -13.38
CA ASP A 162 -0.46 -11.43 -12.40
C ASP A 162 0.37 -12.57 -12.99
N HIS A 163 1.47 -12.93 -12.31
CA HIS A 163 2.46 -13.90 -12.79
C HIS A 163 2.91 -13.68 -14.25
N GLY A 164 3.20 -12.43 -14.61
CA GLY A 164 3.69 -12.05 -15.93
C GLY A 164 2.63 -12.01 -17.04
N ARG A 165 1.34 -12.16 -16.70
CA ARG A 165 0.24 -12.12 -17.67
C ARG A 165 -0.82 -11.08 -17.29
N PRO A 166 -1.40 -10.34 -18.25
CA PRO A 166 -2.50 -9.44 -17.98
C PRO A 166 -3.76 -10.23 -17.61
N LYS A 167 -4.37 -9.91 -16.47
CA LYS A 167 -5.63 -10.50 -15.99
C LYS A 167 -6.57 -9.41 -15.50
N THR A 168 -7.85 -9.54 -15.83
CA THR A 168 -8.91 -8.76 -15.18
C THR A 168 -9.29 -9.50 -13.91
N LEU A 169 -9.18 -8.80 -12.79
CA LEU A 169 -9.36 -9.36 -11.46
C LEU A 169 -10.56 -8.69 -10.79
N ASN A 170 -11.34 -9.45 -10.04
CA ASN A 170 -12.37 -8.92 -9.16
C ASN A 170 -11.76 -8.45 -7.82
N LEU A 171 -12.58 -7.88 -6.93
CA LEU A 171 -12.11 -7.31 -5.66
C LEU A 171 -11.37 -8.35 -4.80
N LYS A 172 -11.95 -9.54 -4.66
CA LYS A 172 -11.40 -10.62 -3.81
C LYS A 172 -10.07 -11.13 -4.36
N GLU A 173 -9.96 -11.27 -5.67
CA GLU A 173 -8.74 -11.71 -6.35
C GLU A 173 -7.60 -10.70 -6.17
N LEU A 174 -7.88 -9.39 -6.33
CA LEU A 174 -6.89 -8.34 -6.07
C LEU A 174 -6.36 -8.38 -4.63
N ILE A 175 -7.26 -8.47 -3.65
CA ILE A 175 -6.89 -8.61 -2.23
C ILE A 175 -6.04 -9.86 -2.02
N ASN A 176 -6.39 -10.98 -2.66
CA ASN A 176 -5.63 -12.22 -2.55
C ASN A 176 -4.21 -12.08 -3.11
N CYS A 177 -4.04 -11.45 -4.28
CA CYS A 177 -2.74 -11.15 -4.86
C CYS A 177 -1.88 -10.32 -3.89
N TYR A 178 -2.47 -9.31 -3.25
CA TYR A 178 -1.77 -8.52 -2.24
C TYR A 178 -1.37 -9.35 -1.02
N ILE A 179 -2.27 -10.15 -0.45
CA ILE A 179 -2.00 -11.00 0.72
C ILE A 179 -0.85 -11.97 0.45
N GLU A 180 -0.87 -12.67 -0.69
CA GLU A 180 0.21 -13.62 -1.02
C GLU A 180 1.56 -12.93 -1.21
N HIS A 181 1.57 -11.75 -1.85
CA HIS A 181 2.78 -10.95 -1.94
C HIS A 181 3.29 -10.53 -0.55
N ARG A 182 2.40 -10.06 0.33
CA ARG A 182 2.78 -9.68 1.70
C ARG A 182 3.30 -10.86 2.51
N ARG A 183 2.71 -12.05 2.35
CA ARG A 183 3.21 -13.29 2.97
C ARG A 183 4.65 -13.57 2.56
N GLU A 184 4.95 -13.51 1.26
CA GLU A 184 6.31 -13.72 0.76
C GLU A 184 7.30 -12.69 1.32
N VAL A 185 6.93 -11.41 1.31
CA VAL A 185 7.76 -10.32 1.86
C VAL A 185 8.06 -10.54 3.34
N VAL A 186 7.04 -10.88 4.14
CA VAL A 186 7.21 -11.14 5.58
C VAL A 186 8.11 -12.34 5.80
N LEU A 187 7.90 -13.45 5.09
CA LEU A 187 8.75 -14.64 5.21
C LEU A 187 10.21 -14.35 4.85
N ARG A 188 10.46 -13.60 3.77
CA ARG A 188 11.81 -13.19 3.37
C ARG A 188 12.49 -12.33 4.44
N ARG A 189 11.76 -11.34 4.97
CA ARG A 189 12.27 -10.48 6.04
C ARG A 189 12.58 -11.28 7.30
N THR A 190 11.67 -12.14 7.75
CA THR A 190 11.88 -12.96 8.95
C THR A 190 13.06 -13.91 8.79
N ARG A 191 13.25 -14.53 7.61
CA ARG A 191 14.43 -15.37 7.33
C ARG A 191 15.73 -14.57 7.35
N PHE A 192 15.71 -13.36 6.80
CA PHE A 192 16.86 -12.46 6.84
C PHE A 192 17.23 -12.08 8.28
N ASP A 193 16.25 -11.68 9.08
CA ASP A 193 16.45 -11.29 10.48
C ASP A 193 16.92 -12.48 11.32
N LEU A 194 16.34 -13.67 11.10
CA LEU A 194 16.79 -14.91 11.75
C LEU A 194 18.25 -15.21 11.42
N LYS A 195 18.63 -15.18 10.13
CA LYS A 195 20.00 -15.45 9.71
C LYS A 195 20.98 -14.47 10.38
N LYS A 196 20.66 -13.18 10.40
CA LYS A 196 21.50 -12.15 11.03
C LYS A 196 21.63 -12.37 12.55
N ALA A 197 20.54 -12.76 13.20
CA ALA A 197 20.54 -13.09 14.63
C ALA A 197 21.38 -14.34 14.92
N GLU A 198 21.29 -15.37 14.08
CA GLU A 198 22.07 -16.61 14.18
C GLU A 198 23.57 -16.37 13.96
N GLU A 199 23.95 -15.58 12.94
CA GLU A 199 25.35 -15.18 12.70
C GLU A 199 25.94 -14.43 13.91
N ARG A 200 25.15 -13.53 14.50
CA ARG A 200 25.56 -12.81 15.71
C ARG A 200 25.67 -13.75 16.90
N ALA A 201 24.72 -14.68 17.06
CA ALA A 201 24.73 -15.63 18.15
C ALA A 201 25.92 -16.60 18.06
N GLU A 202 26.24 -17.10 16.85
CA GLU A 202 27.41 -17.95 16.61
C GLU A 202 28.69 -17.28 17.10
N THR A 203 28.86 -15.99 16.80
CA THR A 203 30.00 -15.19 17.26
C THR A 203 30.05 -15.10 18.80
N LEU A 204 28.91 -14.78 19.43
CA LEU A 204 28.82 -14.64 20.89
C LEU A 204 29.03 -15.97 21.62
N GLU A 205 28.59 -17.08 21.04
CA GLU A 205 28.84 -18.43 21.56
C GLU A 205 30.32 -18.77 21.56
N GLY A 206 31.05 -18.39 20.51
CA GLY A 206 32.51 -18.49 20.49
C GLY A 206 33.14 -17.75 21.68
N PHE A 207 32.66 -16.54 21.98
CA PHE A 207 33.16 -15.75 23.11
C PHE A 207 32.82 -16.38 24.47
N LEU A 208 31.63 -16.96 24.62
CA LEU A 208 31.25 -17.68 25.85
C LEU A 208 32.17 -18.88 26.10
N ILE A 209 32.46 -19.64 25.04
CA ILE A 209 33.41 -20.78 25.12
C ILE A 209 34.80 -20.29 25.50
N THR A 210 35.29 -19.21 24.87
CA THR A 210 36.58 -18.60 25.21
C THR A 210 36.63 -18.13 26.67
N LEU A 211 35.60 -17.43 27.15
CA LEU A 211 35.56 -16.97 28.54
C LEU A 211 35.54 -18.13 29.54
N GLY A 212 34.82 -19.21 29.24
CA GLY A 212 34.79 -20.42 30.08
C GLY A 212 36.11 -21.20 30.11
N ASN A 213 37.03 -20.95 29.16
CA ASN A 213 38.29 -21.68 29.01
C ASN A 213 39.48 -20.72 28.77
N LEU A 214 39.45 -19.55 29.40
CA LEU A 214 40.29 -18.40 29.04
C LEU A 214 41.80 -18.72 29.05
N ASP A 215 42.26 -19.44 30.06
CA ASP A 215 43.68 -19.79 30.22
C ASP A 215 44.20 -20.67 29.07
N ASP A 216 43.38 -21.61 28.59
CA ASP A 216 43.73 -22.49 27.47
C ASP A 216 43.82 -21.70 26.17
N PHE A 217 42.88 -20.79 25.92
CA PHE A 217 42.91 -19.92 24.74
C PHE A 217 44.13 -18.98 24.76
N ILE A 218 44.44 -18.33 25.89
CA ILE A 218 45.62 -17.47 26.04
C ILE A 218 46.90 -18.28 25.78
N ARG A 219 47.00 -19.49 26.34
CA ARG A 219 48.16 -20.37 26.14
C ARG A 219 48.32 -20.72 24.66
N ILE A 220 47.25 -21.14 23.97
CA ILE A 220 47.29 -21.50 22.54
C ILE A 220 47.73 -20.31 21.70
N ILE A 221 47.14 -19.13 21.93
CA ILE A 221 47.45 -17.92 21.16
C ILE A 221 48.91 -17.49 21.39
N ARG A 222 49.36 -17.39 22.65
CA ARG A 222 50.75 -16.97 22.98
C ARG A 222 51.82 -17.96 22.53
N SER A 223 51.48 -19.25 22.45
CA SER A 223 52.41 -20.29 21.98
C SER A 223 52.51 -20.40 20.46
N SER A 224 51.68 -19.68 19.71
CA SER A 224 51.65 -19.72 18.25
C SER A 224 52.54 -18.63 17.65
N ALA A 225 53.31 -18.97 16.62
CA ALA A 225 54.24 -18.04 15.97
C ALA A 225 53.51 -16.96 15.15
N ASN A 226 52.30 -17.25 14.67
CA ASN A 226 51.47 -16.31 13.90
C ASN A 226 49.97 -16.63 14.04
N ARG A 227 49.13 -15.76 13.46
CA ARG A 227 47.67 -15.86 13.51
C ARG A 227 47.14 -17.14 12.86
N ASP A 228 47.73 -17.58 11.75
CA ASP A 228 47.28 -18.77 11.03
C ASP A 228 47.56 -20.05 11.83
N GLU A 229 48.70 -20.13 12.50
CA GLU A 229 49.01 -21.23 13.42
C GLU A 229 48.04 -21.24 14.62
N ALA A 230 47.74 -20.08 15.21
CA ALA A 230 46.76 -19.98 16.29
C ALA A 230 45.36 -20.43 15.82
N LYS A 231 44.95 -20.03 14.60
CA LYS A 231 43.68 -20.44 13.99
C LYS A 231 43.60 -21.95 13.87
N ILE A 232 44.63 -22.61 13.33
CA ILE A 232 44.67 -24.07 13.18
C ILE A 232 44.55 -24.77 14.53
N LYS A 233 45.30 -24.32 15.55
CA LYS A 233 45.25 -24.92 16.89
C LYS A 233 43.89 -24.74 17.56
N LEU A 234 43.26 -23.57 17.41
CA LEU A 234 41.94 -23.30 17.99
C LEU A 234 40.83 -24.12 17.29
N LEU A 235 40.91 -24.32 15.97
CA LEU A 235 39.95 -25.16 15.23
C LEU A 235 40.07 -26.64 15.60
N ALA A 236 41.25 -27.10 16.01
CA ALA A 236 41.46 -28.48 16.48
C ALA A 236 40.96 -28.70 17.92
N PHE A 237 40.59 -27.64 18.64
CA PHE A 237 40.11 -27.73 20.01
C PHE A 237 38.61 -28.06 20.03
N ASP A 238 38.24 -29.06 20.82
CA ASP A 238 36.86 -29.54 20.89
C ASP A 238 36.35 -29.67 22.32
N PHE A 239 35.03 -29.62 22.46
CA PHE A 239 34.34 -29.61 23.74
C PHE A 239 33.27 -30.68 23.78
N THR A 240 32.95 -31.19 24.97
CA THR A 240 31.76 -32.04 25.10
C THR A 240 30.49 -31.20 24.92
N ARG A 241 29.42 -31.81 24.42
CA ARG A 241 28.09 -31.19 24.36
C ARG A 241 27.70 -30.57 25.71
N ALA A 242 27.82 -31.33 26.79
CA ALA A 242 27.45 -30.87 28.13
C ALA A 242 28.24 -29.63 28.57
N THR A 243 29.54 -29.56 28.21
CA THR A 243 30.38 -28.39 28.52
C THR A 243 29.86 -27.14 27.83
N VAL A 244 29.59 -27.17 26.53
CA VAL A 244 29.16 -25.97 25.79
C VAL A 244 27.74 -25.57 26.16
N GLU A 245 26.84 -26.52 26.37
CA GLU A 245 25.46 -26.25 26.82
C GLU A 245 25.44 -25.60 28.21
N ASN A 246 26.29 -26.06 29.14
CA ASN A 246 26.43 -25.43 30.47
C ASN A 246 26.96 -23.99 30.41
N LEU A 247 27.71 -23.64 29.36
CA LEU A 247 28.16 -22.26 29.10
C LEU A 247 27.08 -21.41 28.41
N GLY A 248 25.90 -21.96 28.13
CA GLY A 248 24.79 -21.27 27.49
C GLY A 248 24.84 -21.30 25.96
N VAL A 249 25.69 -22.13 25.35
CA VAL A 249 25.73 -22.32 23.90
C VAL A 249 24.55 -23.17 23.44
N LEU A 250 23.76 -22.64 22.51
CA LEU A 250 22.66 -23.37 21.91
C LEU A 250 23.13 -24.09 20.64
N ILE A 251 23.18 -25.43 20.66
CA ILE A 251 23.51 -26.24 19.48
C ILE A 251 22.30 -26.27 18.54
N ARG A 252 22.22 -25.28 17.64
CA ARG A 252 21.10 -25.11 16.70
C ARG A 252 20.99 -26.20 15.64
N ASN A 253 22.09 -26.89 15.33
CA ASN A 253 22.13 -27.94 14.31
C ASN A 253 23.08 -29.06 14.75
N GLU A 254 22.58 -30.30 14.78
CA GLU A 254 23.36 -31.51 15.10
C GLU A 254 24.58 -31.68 14.19
N ALA A 255 24.53 -31.19 12.94
CA ALA A 255 25.65 -31.20 12.02
C ALA A 255 26.86 -30.36 12.49
N ARG A 256 26.70 -29.54 13.54
CA ARG A 256 27.82 -28.84 14.19
C ARG A 256 28.66 -29.74 15.09
N LEU A 257 28.17 -30.94 15.41
CA LEU A 257 28.90 -31.90 16.24
C LEU A 257 29.66 -32.88 15.36
N THR A 258 30.95 -33.04 15.64
CA THR A 258 31.79 -34.08 15.04
C THR A 258 32.01 -35.16 16.09
N ASN A 259 31.54 -36.39 15.84
CA ASN A 259 31.61 -37.49 16.80
C ASN A 259 31.01 -37.15 18.20
N GLY A 260 29.95 -36.33 18.22
CA GLY A 260 29.30 -35.89 19.46
C GLY A 260 30.05 -34.79 20.24
N ARG A 261 31.13 -34.25 19.67
CA ARG A 261 31.93 -33.15 20.24
C ARG A 261 31.72 -31.87 19.44
N TYR A 262 31.71 -30.74 20.14
CA TYR A 262 31.55 -29.41 19.57
C TYR A 262 32.92 -28.83 19.23
N GLY A 263 33.16 -28.58 17.94
CA GLY A 263 34.32 -27.83 17.47
C GLY A 263 33.95 -26.38 17.17
N LEU A 264 34.90 -25.46 17.37
CA LEU A 264 34.70 -24.06 16.99
C LEU A 264 34.60 -23.93 15.46
N SER A 265 33.72 -23.07 14.99
CA SER A 265 33.67 -22.72 13.57
C SER A 265 34.80 -21.75 13.19
N GLU A 266 35.13 -21.67 11.90
CA GLU A 266 36.07 -20.65 11.41
C GLU A 266 35.62 -19.23 11.77
N THR A 267 34.32 -18.95 11.70
CA THR A 267 33.75 -17.65 12.08
C THR A 267 34.01 -17.34 13.54
N GLN A 268 33.80 -18.32 14.43
CA GLN A 268 34.08 -18.17 15.86
C GLN A 268 35.56 -17.94 16.12
N VAL A 269 36.44 -18.78 15.56
CA VAL A 269 37.89 -18.65 15.76
C VAL A 269 38.40 -17.32 15.23
N ASN A 270 37.98 -16.89 14.05
CA ASN A 270 38.38 -15.59 13.50
C ASN A 270 37.92 -14.44 14.41
N ALA A 271 36.66 -14.47 14.87
CA ALA A 271 36.15 -13.45 15.79
C ALA A 271 36.91 -13.43 17.12
N ILE A 272 37.31 -14.60 17.63
CA ILE A 272 38.11 -14.73 18.86
C ILE A 272 39.50 -14.12 18.66
N LEU A 273 40.16 -14.39 17.53
CA LEU A 273 41.48 -13.83 17.21
C LEU A 273 41.43 -12.32 16.87
N ASP A 274 40.27 -11.80 16.47
CA ASP A 274 40.03 -10.38 16.25
C ASP A 274 39.76 -9.59 17.53
N MET A 275 39.36 -10.28 18.61
CA MET A 275 39.50 -9.70 19.94
C MET A 275 41.00 -9.50 20.17
N ARG A 276 41.46 -8.26 20.06
CA ARG A 276 42.81 -7.87 20.44
C ARG A 276 42.97 -8.07 21.95
N LEU A 277 43.16 -9.32 22.37
CA LEU A 277 43.49 -9.73 23.72
C LEU A 277 44.93 -9.33 24.07
#